data_AF-A0A9W7W3F0-F1
#
_entry.id   AF-A0A9W7W3F0-F1
#
_cell.length_a   1.000
_cell.length_b   1.000
_cell.length_c   1.000
_cell.angle_alpha   90.00
_cell.angle_beta   90.00
_cell.angle_gamma   90.00
#
_symmetry.space_group_name_H-M   'P 1'
#
loop_
_entity.id
_entity.type
_entity.pdbx_description
1 polymer ?
#
loop_
_entity_poly.entity_id
_entity_poly.type
_entity_poly.pdbx_seq_one_letter_code
_entity_poly.pdbx_strand_id
1 'polypeptide(L)'
;MNAFQPLNAPGQRQDPALRPAAVTQSHQPPGPAYVTSGPTVASTSTETPPLPPADAPRPSPYPPMTPAHAPVPYPSLPSNPAPPHRPSPPVAGPVARPHYLPPIQLQRQSSQSSYARKALTHMQTARPRYPVLKPAPLQRPAAPQAPPKTNFYDLPAELRVEVYKLALSTVCIHIGPLEGGRRSPHPLVRTSHLVRMEVLPLMHSLCPIRASVTDFNFSGLLAWTDRIPPNEHATLAKNQNLSIVINSTEKSPKESQFGPSLRKWLHRRADPHRAQPNWRYQGPPPQKGVASDMKRRAKRMTEEGKRKELVTMLTSLGVQLSR
;
A
#
# COMPACT_ATOMS: atom_id res chain seq x y z
N MET A 1 -18.44 -18.36 -37.06
CA MET A 1 -18.38 -17.79 -38.43
C MET A 1 -18.89 -16.37 -38.36
N ASN A 2 -18.25 -15.44 -39.08
CA ASN A 2 -18.26 -13.96 -38.95
C ASN A 2 -17.06 -13.44 -38.17
N ALA A 3 -16.28 -12.47 -38.62
CA ALA A 3 -15.85 -12.03 -39.95
C ALA A 3 -14.57 -11.23 -39.69
N PHE A 4 -13.47 -11.58 -40.35
CA PHE A 4 -12.20 -10.85 -40.29
C PHE A 4 -12.35 -9.48 -40.97
N GLN A 5 -11.90 -8.40 -40.30
CA GLN A 5 -11.59 -7.13 -40.97
C GLN A 5 -10.06 -7.00 -41.07
N PRO A 6 -9.50 -6.72 -42.26
CA PRO A 6 -8.06 -6.65 -42.48
C PRO A 6 -7.47 -5.24 -42.33
N LEU A 7 -6.15 -5.26 -42.15
CA LEU A 7 -5.20 -4.15 -42.04
C LEU A 7 -5.36 -3.06 -43.10
N ASN A 8 -5.08 -1.82 -42.70
CA ASN A 8 -4.92 -0.68 -43.59
C ASN A 8 -3.57 0.02 -43.33
N ALA A 9 -2.65 -0.08 -44.28
CA ALA A 9 -1.46 0.74 -44.54
C ALA A 9 -0.90 0.32 -45.92
N PRO A 10 -0.06 1.09 -46.65
CA PRO A 10 0.50 2.42 -46.37
C PRO A 10 0.34 3.44 -47.53
N GLY A 11 0.28 4.74 -47.20
CA GLY A 11 0.34 5.85 -48.16
C GLY A 11 1.78 6.38 -48.30
N GLN A 12 2.29 6.31 -49.53
CA GLN A 12 3.66 6.65 -49.95
C GLN A 12 3.76 8.11 -50.47
N ARG A 13 4.97 8.69 -50.38
CA ARG A 13 5.52 9.87 -51.12
C ARG A 13 5.01 11.23 -50.62
N GLN A 14 5.83 12.27 -50.44
CA GLN A 14 6.86 12.81 -51.35
C GLN A 14 7.95 13.63 -50.59
N ASP A 15 9.22 13.38 -50.91
CA ASP A 15 10.31 14.37 -50.88
C ASP A 15 10.08 15.40 -52.00
N PRO A 16 10.55 16.66 -51.84
CA PRO A 16 11.73 17.04 -52.61
C PRO A 16 12.70 18.04 -51.94
N ALA A 17 13.98 17.78 -52.23
CA ALA A 17 15.01 18.72 -52.70
C ALA A 17 15.50 19.89 -51.82
N LEU A 18 16.73 19.69 -51.30
CA LEU A 18 17.94 20.45 -51.63
C LEU A 18 17.78 21.94 -52.06
N ARG A 19 18.26 22.84 -51.20
CA ARG A 19 18.96 24.09 -51.60
C ARG A 19 19.98 24.50 -50.53
N PRO A 20 21.25 24.74 -50.88
CA PRO A 20 22.23 25.43 -50.04
C PRO A 20 22.44 26.89 -50.49
N ALA A 21 23.18 27.63 -49.65
CA ALA A 21 23.91 28.90 -49.87
C ALA A 21 23.24 30.22 -49.43
N ALA A 22 23.87 30.84 -48.43
CA ALA A 22 24.23 32.27 -48.27
C ALA A 22 24.52 32.49 -46.77
N VAL A 23 25.78 32.46 -46.28
CA VAL A 23 26.79 33.54 -46.36
C VAL A 23 26.18 34.92 -46.19
N THR A 24 26.15 35.38 -44.94
CA THR A 24 26.31 36.81 -44.63
C THR A 24 27.25 36.91 -43.42
N GLN A 25 28.50 37.26 -43.72
CA GLN A 25 29.46 37.81 -42.77
C GLN A 25 28.97 39.20 -42.37
N SER A 26 28.86 39.47 -41.08
CA SER A 26 28.85 40.83 -40.54
C SER A 26 29.97 40.97 -39.53
N HIS A 27 31.00 41.68 -39.96
CA HIS A 27 32.05 42.29 -39.16
C HIS A 27 31.50 42.97 -37.91
N GLN A 28 32.11 42.72 -36.76
CA GLN A 28 32.11 43.68 -35.66
C GLN A 28 33.53 43.74 -35.03
N PRO A 29 34.09 44.95 -34.81
CA PRO A 29 35.52 45.16 -34.56
C PRO A 29 35.98 44.84 -33.12
N PRO A 30 37.30 44.65 -32.93
CA PRO A 30 37.91 44.34 -31.64
C PRO A 30 37.99 45.58 -30.73
N GLY A 31 37.41 45.46 -29.52
CA GLY A 31 37.61 46.41 -28.43
C GLY A 31 38.85 46.08 -27.59
N PRO A 32 39.51 47.08 -26.99
CA PRO A 32 40.92 47.03 -26.62
C PRO A 32 41.23 46.22 -25.35
N ALA A 33 42.41 45.63 -25.38
CA ALA A 33 43.11 45.08 -24.23
C ALA A 33 43.42 46.17 -23.20
N TYR A 34 42.96 45.99 -21.97
CA TYR A 34 43.55 46.62 -20.81
C TYR A 34 44.50 45.63 -20.15
N VAL A 35 45.78 46.00 -20.22
CA VAL A 35 46.88 45.43 -19.45
C VAL A 35 46.91 46.14 -18.09
N THR A 36 47.37 45.39 -17.08
CA THR A 36 48.21 45.87 -15.95
C THR A 36 47.57 45.92 -14.57
N SER A 37 48.29 45.25 -13.65
CA SER A 37 48.39 45.42 -12.18
C SER A 37 47.16 45.04 -11.34
N GLY A 38 47.26 44.23 -10.28
CA GLY A 38 48.37 43.61 -9.58
C GLY A 38 47.81 42.72 -8.44
N PRO A 39 48.61 41.88 -7.77
CA PRO A 39 48.14 41.04 -6.70
C PRO A 39 48.06 41.82 -5.38
N THR A 40 46.84 42.15 -4.94
CA THR A 40 46.62 42.58 -3.56
C THR A 40 46.61 41.35 -2.67
N VAL A 41 47.76 41.11 -2.05
CA VAL A 41 47.91 40.28 -0.84
C VAL A 41 47.06 40.89 0.27
N ALA A 42 45.87 40.32 0.50
CA ALA A 42 45.13 40.54 1.73
C ALA A 42 45.61 39.52 2.77
N SER A 43 46.61 39.94 3.54
CA SER A 43 46.94 39.35 4.83
C SER A 43 45.69 39.39 5.71
N THR A 44 45.02 38.25 5.86
CA THR A 44 43.98 38.11 6.90
C THR A 44 44.68 37.50 8.10
N SER A 45 44.98 38.36 9.05
CA SER A 45 45.51 38.01 10.35
C SER A 45 44.61 36.97 11.01
N THR A 46 45.23 35.86 11.43
CA THR A 46 44.67 34.90 12.37
C THR A 46 44.44 35.63 13.70
N GLU A 47 43.24 36.15 13.90
CA GLU A 47 42.80 36.65 15.20
C GLU A 47 42.42 35.43 16.05
N THR A 48 43.36 35.01 16.89
CA THR A 48 43.15 34.05 17.96
C THR A 48 42.10 34.63 18.92
N PRO A 49 40.94 33.97 19.12
CA PRO A 49 39.95 34.46 20.06
C PRO A 49 40.52 34.43 21.49
N PRO A 50 40.28 35.47 22.30
CA PRO A 50 40.74 35.51 23.68
C PRO A 50 40.11 34.36 24.48
N LEU A 51 40.94 33.67 25.26
CA LEU A 51 40.51 32.67 26.24
C LEU A 51 39.46 33.29 27.17
N PRO A 52 38.33 32.59 27.43
CA PRO A 52 37.36 33.08 28.39
C PRO A 52 37.94 33.12 29.81
N PRO A 53 37.53 34.09 30.65
CA PRO A 53 37.96 34.17 32.03
C PRO A 53 37.57 32.91 32.81
N ALA A 54 38.47 32.44 33.67
CA ALA A 54 38.42 31.15 34.36
C ALA A 54 37.31 30.99 35.41
N ASP A 55 36.33 31.90 35.50
CA ASP A 55 35.34 31.96 36.58
C ASP A 55 33.88 32.09 36.11
N ALA A 56 33.56 31.62 34.90
CA ALA A 56 32.16 31.55 34.48
C ALA A 56 31.47 30.32 35.10
N PRO A 57 30.38 30.48 35.90
CA PRO A 57 29.65 29.37 36.47
C PRO A 57 29.02 28.51 35.36
N ARG A 58 29.27 27.20 35.41
CA ARG A 58 28.70 26.21 34.49
C ARG A 58 27.17 26.34 34.42
N PRO A 59 26.56 26.36 33.23
CA PRO A 59 25.11 26.28 33.12
C PRO A 59 24.62 24.92 33.63
N SER A 60 23.64 24.97 34.54
CA SER A 60 22.97 23.80 35.09
C SER A 60 22.28 22.98 33.98
N PRO A 61 22.39 21.65 33.97
CA PRO A 61 21.81 20.81 32.92
C PRO A 61 20.29 20.59 33.06
N TYR A 62 19.65 21.22 34.04
CA TYR A 62 18.23 21.03 34.32
C TYR A 62 17.39 22.20 33.80
N PRO A 63 16.39 21.96 32.92
CA PRO A 63 15.44 23.00 32.55
C PRO A 63 14.59 23.39 33.78
N PRO A 64 14.22 24.68 33.91
CA PRO A 64 13.37 25.13 35.01
C PRO A 64 12.00 24.45 34.91
N MET A 65 11.59 23.77 35.99
CA MET A 65 10.24 23.23 36.10
C MET A 65 9.25 24.39 36.15
N THR A 66 8.49 24.55 35.08
CA THR A 66 7.33 25.46 35.03
C THR A 66 6.24 24.98 35.98
N PRO A 67 5.61 25.87 36.76
CA PRO A 67 4.50 25.51 37.64
C PRO A 67 3.28 25.05 36.82
N ALA A 68 2.60 24.04 37.34
CA ALA A 68 1.46 23.38 36.73
C ALA A 68 0.33 24.37 36.37
N HIS A 69 0.01 24.47 35.08
CA HIS A 69 -1.20 25.13 34.62
C HIS A 69 -2.44 24.36 35.09
N ALA A 70 -3.37 25.09 35.70
CA ALA A 70 -4.68 24.61 36.10
C ALA A 70 -5.47 23.99 34.92
N PRO A 71 -6.34 23.00 35.17
CA PRO A 71 -7.10 22.32 34.12
C PRO A 71 -8.10 23.27 33.45
N VAL A 72 -7.98 23.36 32.13
CA VAL A 72 -8.93 24.09 31.27
C VAL A 72 -10.25 23.31 31.20
N PRO A 73 -11.43 23.95 31.32
CA PRO A 73 -12.71 23.26 31.15
C PRO A 73 -12.85 22.75 29.71
N TYR A 74 -13.17 21.46 29.56
CA TYR A 74 -13.47 20.88 28.25
C TYR A 74 -14.79 21.44 27.70
N PRO A 75 -14.85 21.89 26.43
CA PRO A 75 -16.12 22.20 25.79
C PRO A 75 -16.92 20.91 25.56
N SER A 76 -18.19 20.94 25.94
CA SER A 76 -19.16 19.87 25.76
C SER A 76 -19.26 19.43 24.30
N LEU A 77 -19.12 18.12 24.07
CA LEU A 77 -19.31 17.47 22.76
C LEU A 77 -20.77 17.65 22.29
N PRO A 78 -21.02 18.01 21.02
CA PRO A 78 -22.36 17.98 20.45
C PRO A 78 -22.88 16.54 20.36
N SER A 79 -24.13 16.36 20.76
CA SER A 79 -24.86 15.08 20.75
C SER A 79 -24.89 14.48 19.34
N ASN A 80 -24.50 13.20 19.25
CA ASN A 80 -24.57 12.42 18.00
C ASN A 80 -26.02 12.35 17.50
N PRO A 81 -26.29 12.64 16.21
CA PRO A 81 -27.58 12.34 15.61
C PRO A 81 -27.80 10.83 15.52
N ALA A 82 -29.04 10.42 15.74
CA ALA A 82 -29.49 9.03 15.77
C ALA A 82 -29.15 8.27 14.46
N PRO A 83 -28.84 6.95 14.56
CA PRO A 83 -28.57 6.13 13.38
C PRO A 83 -29.84 5.95 12.52
N PRO A 84 -29.73 5.97 11.18
CA PRO A 84 -30.87 5.72 10.30
C PRO A 84 -31.37 4.29 10.41
N HIS A 85 -32.70 4.16 10.33
CA HIS A 85 -33.45 2.92 10.41
C HIS A 85 -32.92 1.85 9.44
N ARG A 86 -32.63 0.68 10.00
CA ARG A 86 -32.28 -0.54 9.28
C ARG A 86 -33.53 -1.09 8.58
N PRO A 87 -33.55 -1.30 7.25
CA PRO A 87 -34.67 -1.98 6.60
C PRO A 87 -34.70 -3.46 6.99
N SER A 88 -35.89 -3.94 7.34
CA SER A 88 -36.19 -5.32 7.69
C SER A 88 -35.91 -6.28 6.53
N PRO A 89 -35.44 -7.52 6.80
CA PRO A 89 -35.29 -8.53 5.77
C PRO A 89 -36.67 -9.02 5.26
N PRO A 90 -36.80 -9.37 3.97
CA PRO A 90 -38.03 -9.91 3.42
C PRO A 90 -38.36 -11.29 3.99
N VAL A 91 -39.66 -11.46 4.27
CA VAL A 91 -40.30 -12.70 4.72
C VAL A 91 -40.01 -13.84 3.74
N ALA A 92 -39.37 -14.90 4.22
CA ALA A 92 -39.20 -16.14 3.47
C ALA A 92 -40.56 -16.82 3.31
N GLY A 93 -40.99 -17.01 2.06
CA GLY A 93 -42.20 -17.76 1.72
C GLY A 93 -42.09 -19.26 2.07
N PRO A 94 -43.23 -19.94 2.22
CA PRO A 94 -43.28 -21.35 2.58
C PRO A 94 -42.86 -22.24 1.40
N VAL A 95 -41.74 -22.94 1.53
CA VAL A 95 -41.32 -23.98 0.59
C VAL A 95 -41.99 -25.30 0.96
N ALA A 96 -42.53 -25.95 -0.07
CA ALA A 96 -43.42 -27.09 -0.05
C ALA A 96 -42.91 -28.33 0.71
N ARG A 97 -43.84 -29.01 1.37
CA ARG A 97 -43.67 -30.33 2.01
C ARG A 97 -43.49 -31.41 0.93
N PRO A 98 -42.51 -32.33 1.06
CA PRO A 98 -42.50 -33.55 0.25
C PRO A 98 -43.50 -34.57 0.78
N HIS A 99 -44.09 -35.29 -0.18
CA HIS A 99 -45.11 -36.32 -0.05
C HIS A 99 -44.76 -37.46 0.91
N TYR A 100 -45.73 -37.85 1.73
CA TYR A 100 -45.73 -39.08 2.52
C TYR A 100 -45.91 -40.30 1.60
N LEU A 101 -45.02 -41.29 1.73
CA LEU A 101 -45.24 -42.64 1.21
C LEU A 101 -46.13 -43.44 2.20
N PRO A 102 -47.02 -44.31 1.71
CA PRO A 102 -47.89 -45.12 2.56
C PRO A 102 -47.12 -46.29 3.22
N PRO A 103 -47.55 -46.77 4.41
CA PRO A 103 -46.94 -47.90 5.08
C PRO A 103 -47.36 -49.23 4.43
N ILE A 104 -46.37 -50.12 4.23
CA ILE A 104 -46.54 -51.50 3.80
C ILE A 104 -47.23 -52.30 4.92
N GLN A 105 -48.43 -52.81 4.66
CA GLN A 105 -49.09 -53.79 5.52
C GLN A 105 -48.46 -55.16 5.34
N LEU A 106 -47.69 -55.61 6.34
CA LEU A 106 -47.25 -56.99 6.45
C LEU A 106 -48.35 -57.82 7.12
N GLN A 107 -49.06 -58.58 6.30
CA GLN A 107 -50.11 -59.52 6.67
C GLN A 107 -49.50 -60.67 7.49
N ARG A 108 -49.62 -60.57 8.81
CA ARG A 108 -49.17 -61.59 9.75
C ARG A 108 -50.22 -62.69 9.84
N GLN A 109 -49.99 -63.79 9.13
CA GLN A 109 -50.81 -64.99 9.21
C GLN A 109 -50.71 -65.58 10.63
N SER A 110 -51.85 -65.64 11.31
CA SER A 110 -52.03 -66.32 12.58
C SER A 110 -52.41 -67.78 12.32
N SER A 111 -51.49 -68.71 12.54
CA SER A 111 -51.83 -70.11 12.83
C SER A 111 -51.50 -70.37 14.29
N GLN A 112 -52.52 -70.22 15.13
CA GLN A 112 -52.49 -70.58 16.54
C GLN A 112 -52.44 -72.11 16.65
N SER A 113 -51.37 -72.66 17.22
CA SER A 113 -51.38 -74.02 17.75
C SER A 113 -51.97 -73.97 19.17
N SER A 114 -53.20 -74.47 19.30
CA SER A 114 -54.02 -74.46 20.52
C SER A 114 -53.53 -75.42 21.61
N TYR A 115 -52.44 -76.16 21.40
CA TYR A 115 -51.96 -77.19 22.33
C TYR A 115 -50.85 -76.73 23.29
N ALA A 116 -50.26 -75.56 23.08
CA ALA A 116 -49.12 -75.09 23.90
C ALA A 116 -49.52 -74.16 25.08
N ARG A 117 -50.81 -74.04 25.42
CA ARG A 117 -51.27 -73.13 26.50
C ARG A 117 -51.52 -73.79 27.86
N LYS A 118 -51.51 -75.13 27.97
CA LYS A 118 -51.86 -75.82 29.22
C LYS A 118 -50.68 -76.27 30.10
N ALA A 119 -49.43 -76.00 29.71
CA ALA A 119 -48.24 -76.46 30.44
C ALA A 119 -47.52 -75.37 31.28
N LEU A 120 -48.01 -74.13 31.31
CA LEU A 120 -47.33 -73.00 31.97
C LEU A 120 -47.99 -72.53 33.28
N THR A 121 -49.06 -73.18 33.74
CA THR A 121 -49.82 -72.76 34.93
C THR A 121 -49.25 -73.27 36.26
N HIS A 122 -48.25 -74.16 36.26
CA HIS A 122 -47.74 -74.77 37.51
C HIS A 122 -46.39 -74.24 38.02
N MET A 123 -45.81 -73.19 37.43
CA MET A 123 -44.54 -72.59 37.90
C MET A 123 -44.65 -71.08 38.23
N GLN A 124 -45.80 -70.62 38.73
CA GLN A 124 -46.01 -69.24 39.18
C GLN A 124 -46.24 -69.16 40.70
N THR A 125 -45.27 -69.61 41.48
CA THR A 125 -45.18 -69.20 42.89
C THR A 125 -43.72 -68.89 43.20
N ALA A 126 -43.48 -67.67 43.66
CA ALA A 126 -42.18 -67.08 44.01
C ALA A 126 -41.26 -66.67 42.84
N ARG A 127 -41.61 -65.55 42.17
CA ARG A 127 -40.58 -64.68 41.56
C ARG A 127 -40.56 -63.34 42.31
N PRO A 128 -39.41 -62.92 42.87
CA PRO A 128 -39.28 -61.61 43.48
C PRO A 128 -39.60 -60.52 42.45
N ARG A 129 -40.45 -59.55 42.85
CA ARG A 129 -40.83 -58.40 42.04
C ARG A 129 -39.65 -57.44 41.93
N TYR A 130 -38.76 -57.67 40.96
CA TYR A 130 -37.81 -56.65 40.55
C TYR A 130 -38.56 -55.51 39.85
N PRO A 131 -38.28 -54.23 40.17
CA PRO A 131 -38.84 -53.11 39.42
C PRO A 131 -38.41 -53.23 37.96
N VAL A 132 -39.39 -53.17 37.05
CA VAL A 132 -39.15 -53.22 35.61
C VAL A 132 -38.32 -52.00 35.22
N LEU A 133 -37.02 -52.20 35.02
CA LEU A 133 -36.13 -51.17 34.49
C LEU A 133 -36.63 -50.81 33.09
N LYS A 134 -36.89 -49.52 32.87
CA LYS A 134 -37.30 -49.00 31.56
C LYS A 134 -36.24 -49.45 30.53
N PRO A 135 -36.65 -49.98 29.36
CA PRO A 135 -35.71 -50.39 28.33
C PRO A 135 -34.81 -49.20 27.96
N ALA A 136 -33.51 -49.47 27.82
CA ALA A 136 -32.53 -48.45 27.45
C ALA A 136 -33.01 -47.72 26.18
N PRO A 137 -32.91 -46.38 26.11
CA PRO A 137 -33.30 -45.64 24.93
C PRO A 137 -32.57 -46.21 23.71
N LEU A 138 -33.33 -46.59 22.67
CA LEU A 138 -32.75 -47.02 21.40
C LEU A 138 -31.81 -45.91 20.92
N GLN A 139 -30.52 -46.22 20.82
CA GLN A 139 -29.54 -45.30 20.23
C GLN A 139 -30.00 -45.00 18.82
N ARG A 140 -30.53 -43.80 18.62
CA ARG A 140 -30.94 -43.31 17.30
C ARG A 140 -29.67 -43.39 16.43
N PRO A 141 -29.67 -44.12 15.29
CA PRO A 141 -28.49 -44.21 14.44
C PRO A 141 -28.00 -42.80 14.16
N ALA A 142 -26.73 -42.54 14.45
CA ALA A 142 -26.13 -41.22 14.31
C ALA A 142 -26.49 -40.70 12.92
N ALA A 143 -27.13 -39.52 12.87
CA ALA A 143 -27.42 -38.88 11.60
C ALA A 143 -26.13 -38.81 10.78
N PRO A 144 -26.17 -39.10 9.45
CA PRO A 144 -24.98 -39.08 8.62
C PRO A 144 -24.26 -37.75 8.85
N GLN A 145 -23.03 -37.84 9.38
CA GLN A 145 -22.26 -36.65 9.73
C GLN A 145 -22.10 -35.82 8.47
N ALA A 146 -22.51 -34.55 8.53
CA ALA A 146 -22.30 -33.62 7.44
C ALA A 146 -20.80 -33.65 7.07
N PRO A 147 -20.45 -33.64 5.77
CA PRO A 147 -19.06 -33.64 5.36
C PRO A 147 -18.31 -32.51 6.06
N PRO A 148 -17.05 -32.72 6.48
CA PRO A 148 -16.28 -31.72 7.20
C PRO A 148 -16.23 -30.44 6.37
N LYS A 149 -16.60 -29.32 6.99
CA LYS A 149 -16.58 -28.01 6.35
C LYS A 149 -15.11 -27.62 6.15
N THR A 150 -14.62 -27.73 4.92
CA THR A 150 -13.28 -27.23 4.55
C THR A 150 -13.29 -25.72 4.49
N ASN A 151 -12.31 -25.07 5.11
CA ASN A 151 -12.09 -23.63 5.09
C ASN A 151 -10.88 -23.28 4.21
N PHE A 152 -10.80 -22.03 3.75
CA PHE A 152 -9.66 -21.52 2.98
C PHE A 152 -8.33 -21.65 3.73
N TYR A 153 -8.35 -21.57 5.06
CA TYR A 153 -7.16 -21.70 5.90
C TYR A 153 -6.66 -23.15 6.03
N ASP A 154 -7.45 -24.14 5.60
CA ASP A 154 -7.04 -25.55 5.58
C ASP A 154 -6.12 -25.85 4.38
N LEU A 155 -6.00 -24.92 3.44
CA LEU A 155 -5.04 -25.00 2.33
C LEU A 155 -3.61 -24.81 2.85
N PRO A 156 -2.60 -25.55 2.34
CA PRO A 156 -1.19 -25.24 2.55
C PRO A 156 -0.84 -23.78 2.21
N ALA A 157 0.16 -23.23 2.90
CA ALA A 157 0.54 -21.83 2.76
C ALA A 157 0.94 -21.48 1.32
N GLU A 158 1.59 -22.42 0.63
CA GLU A 158 2.02 -22.30 -0.76
C GLU A 158 0.83 -22.07 -1.69
N LEU A 159 -0.25 -22.84 -1.51
CA LEU A 159 -1.47 -22.68 -2.30
C LEU A 159 -2.18 -21.37 -1.99
N ARG A 160 -2.20 -20.94 -0.72
CA ARG A 160 -2.75 -19.62 -0.35
C ARG A 160 -1.99 -18.48 -1.03
N VAL A 161 -0.66 -18.56 -1.07
CA VAL A 161 0.20 -17.58 -1.75
C VAL A 161 -0.11 -17.49 -3.24
N GLU A 162 -0.30 -18.62 -3.93
CA GLU A 162 -0.69 -18.61 -5.35
C GLU A 162 -2.06 -17.95 -5.57
N VAL A 163 -3.03 -18.21 -4.69
CA VAL A 163 -4.33 -17.52 -4.73
C VAL A 163 -4.18 -16.01 -4.53
N TYR A 164 -3.34 -15.57 -3.58
CA TYR A 164 -3.09 -14.14 -3.39
C TYR A 164 -2.38 -13.51 -4.58
N LYS A 165 -1.39 -14.17 -5.18
CA LYS A 165 -0.71 -13.67 -6.39
C LYS A 165 -1.69 -13.44 -7.53
N LEU A 166 -2.58 -14.41 -7.76
CA LEU A 166 -3.65 -14.28 -8.75
C LEU A 166 -4.57 -13.09 -8.42
N ALA A 167 -5.01 -12.95 -7.17
CA ALA A 167 -5.85 -11.85 -6.73
C ALA A 167 -5.16 -10.47 -6.82
N LEU A 168 -3.84 -10.41 -6.71
CA LEU A 168 -3.05 -9.19 -6.78
C LEU A 168 -2.59 -8.82 -8.20
N SER A 169 -2.78 -9.71 -9.18
CA SER A 169 -2.27 -9.54 -10.56
C SER A 169 -2.73 -8.24 -11.24
N THR A 170 -3.94 -7.77 -10.94
CA THR A 170 -4.52 -6.54 -11.50
C THR A 170 -4.41 -5.34 -10.56
N VAL A 171 -3.82 -5.50 -9.38
CA VAL A 171 -3.82 -4.48 -8.34
C VAL A 171 -2.65 -3.52 -8.53
N CYS A 172 -2.95 -2.22 -8.61
CA CYS A 172 -1.97 -1.14 -8.62
C CYS A 172 -2.10 -0.30 -7.35
N ILE A 173 -0.99 -0.09 -6.65
CA ILE A 173 -0.94 0.74 -5.45
C ILE A 173 -0.70 2.19 -5.88
N HIS A 174 -1.64 3.07 -5.54
CA HIS A 174 -1.53 4.50 -5.84
C HIS A 174 -1.21 5.30 -4.59
N ILE A 175 -0.07 5.97 -4.60
CA ILE A 175 0.36 6.87 -3.54
C ILE A 175 0.03 8.30 -3.98
N GLY A 176 -0.85 8.96 -3.23
CA GLY A 176 -1.27 10.33 -3.49
C GLY A 176 -0.65 11.34 -2.51
N PRO A 177 -0.99 12.64 -2.67
CA PRO A 177 -0.65 13.68 -1.70
C PRO A 177 -1.18 13.36 -0.30
N LEU A 178 -0.49 13.85 0.74
CA LEU A 178 -0.87 13.58 2.14
C LEU A 178 -2.23 14.19 2.51
N GLU A 179 -2.60 15.30 1.87
CA GLU A 179 -3.87 16.00 2.07
C GLU A 179 -5.06 15.28 1.43
N GLY A 180 -4.80 14.30 0.56
CA GLY A 180 -5.84 13.42 0.04
C GLY A 180 -6.41 12.57 1.19
N GLY A 181 -7.73 12.53 1.31
CA GLY A 181 -8.42 11.74 2.33
C GLY A 181 -7.91 10.30 2.43
N ARG A 182 -8.03 9.71 3.62
CA ARG A 182 -7.51 8.36 3.91
C ARG A 182 -8.13 7.34 2.94
N ARG A 183 -7.30 6.81 2.03
CA ARG A 183 -7.70 5.67 1.21
C ARG A 183 -7.78 4.42 2.07
N SER A 184 -8.87 3.68 1.92
CA SER A 184 -9.01 2.38 2.58
C SER A 184 -7.93 1.41 2.05
N PRO A 185 -7.33 0.59 2.92
CA PRO A 185 -6.40 -0.43 2.47
C PRO A 185 -7.13 -1.46 1.61
N HIS A 186 -6.36 -2.17 0.78
CA HIS A 186 -6.88 -3.21 -0.10
C HIS A 186 -7.74 -4.22 0.69
N PRO A 187 -8.88 -4.70 0.15
CA PRO A 187 -9.78 -5.60 0.87
C PRO A 187 -9.09 -6.82 1.49
N LEU A 188 -8.13 -7.43 0.79
CA LEU A 188 -7.34 -8.56 1.31
C LEU A 188 -6.57 -8.23 2.60
N VAL A 189 -6.09 -7.00 2.77
CA VAL A 189 -5.38 -6.57 3.98
C VAL A 189 -6.35 -6.38 5.16
N ARG A 190 -7.65 -6.38 4.89
CA ARG A 190 -8.72 -6.17 5.88
C ARG A 190 -9.46 -7.45 6.27
N THR A 191 -9.24 -8.57 5.57
CA THR A 191 -10.02 -9.81 5.79
C THR A 191 -9.67 -10.47 7.11
N SER A 192 -8.39 -10.69 7.40
CA SER A 192 -7.91 -11.25 8.67
C SER A 192 -6.45 -10.87 8.93
N HIS A 193 -5.99 -11.05 10.17
CA HIS A 193 -4.59 -10.82 10.53
C HIS A 193 -3.63 -11.75 9.76
N LEU A 194 -3.99 -13.04 9.62
CA LEU A 194 -3.17 -14.00 8.89
C LEU A 194 -3.02 -13.61 7.41
N VAL A 195 -4.14 -13.32 6.74
CA VAL A 195 -4.12 -12.90 5.33
C VAL A 195 -3.31 -11.62 5.18
N ARG A 196 -3.45 -10.65 6.09
CA ARG A 196 -2.66 -9.41 6.08
C ARG A 196 -1.16 -9.68 6.14
N MET A 197 -0.71 -10.57 7.02
CA MET A 197 0.72 -10.91 7.18
C MET A 197 1.28 -11.63 5.94
N GLU A 198 0.47 -12.44 5.27
CA GLU A 198 0.85 -13.14 4.04
C GLU A 198 0.83 -12.22 2.81
N VAL A 199 -0.16 -11.32 2.72
CA VAL A 199 -0.44 -10.49 1.54
C VAL A 199 0.41 -9.23 1.48
N LEU A 200 0.70 -8.56 2.61
CA LEU A 200 1.45 -7.29 2.59
C LEU A 200 2.83 -7.39 1.91
N PRO A 201 3.67 -8.40 2.22
CA PRO A 201 4.95 -8.57 1.54
C PRO A 201 4.80 -8.85 0.04
N LEU A 202 3.75 -9.58 -0.37
CA LEU A 202 3.44 -9.84 -1.78
C LEU A 202 3.03 -8.55 -2.50
N MET A 203 2.21 -7.71 -1.86
CA MET A 203 1.84 -6.41 -2.40
C MET A 203 3.05 -5.50 -2.60
N HIS A 204 3.99 -5.46 -1.65
CA HIS A 204 5.19 -4.63 -1.76
C HIS A 204 6.17 -5.13 -2.83
N SER A 205 6.25 -6.45 -3.06
CA SER A 205 7.18 -7.05 -4.03
C SER A 205 6.65 -7.16 -5.45
N LEU A 206 5.35 -7.42 -5.63
CA LEU A 206 4.79 -7.79 -6.93
C LEU A 206 3.94 -6.69 -7.56
N CYS A 207 3.15 -5.97 -6.76
CA CYS A 207 2.21 -5.00 -7.30
C CYS A 207 2.96 -3.78 -7.88
N PRO A 208 2.51 -3.24 -9.03
CA PRO A 208 2.94 -1.93 -9.47
C PRO A 208 2.60 -0.86 -8.44
N ILE A 209 3.57 0.02 -8.14
CA ILE A 209 3.39 1.12 -7.20
C ILE A 209 3.65 2.43 -7.93
N ARG A 210 2.62 3.27 -7.97
CA ARG A 210 2.63 4.56 -8.67
C ARG A 210 2.45 5.68 -7.67
N ALA A 211 3.46 6.51 -7.51
CA ALA A 211 3.39 7.72 -6.69
C ALA A 211 3.09 8.93 -7.57
N SER A 212 2.06 9.69 -7.24
CA SER A 212 1.79 10.99 -7.86
C SER A 212 2.39 12.09 -6.98
N VAL A 213 3.41 12.75 -7.51
CA VAL A 213 4.09 13.87 -6.85
C VAL A 213 3.78 15.14 -7.63
N THR A 214 3.12 16.08 -6.99
CA THR A 214 2.85 17.39 -7.58
C THR A 214 3.86 18.40 -7.05
N ASP A 215 4.43 19.22 -7.94
CA ASP A 215 5.34 20.32 -7.60
C ASP A 215 6.50 19.91 -6.69
N PHE A 216 7.07 18.73 -6.98
CA PHE A 216 8.18 18.13 -6.21
C PHE A 216 7.87 17.94 -4.71
N ASN A 217 6.60 17.84 -4.32
CA ASN A 217 6.20 17.57 -2.95
C ASN A 217 6.16 16.05 -2.66
N PHE A 218 7.20 15.54 -2.00
CA PHE A 218 7.34 14.12 -1.67
C PHE A 218 6.67 13.71 -0.35
N SER A 219 5.91 14.59 0.31
CA SER A 219 5.32 14.33 1.63
C SER A 219 4.49 13.05 1.70
N GLY A 220 3.59 12.84 0.72
CA GLY A 220 2.76 11.63 0.62
C GLY A 220 3.59 10.35 0.42
N LEU A 221 4.61 10.41 -0.45
CA LEU A 221 5.51 9.28 -0.68
C LEU A 221 6.37 8.95 0.55
N LEU A 222 6.88 9.97 1.22
CA LEU A 222 7.65 9.81 2.47
C LEU A 222 6.78 9.20 3.57
N ALA A 223 5.57 9.72 3.77
CA ALA A 223 4.63 9.21 4.76
C ALA A 223 4.19 7.76 4.47
N TRP A 224 4.03 7.40 3.20
CA TRP A 224 3.76 6.01 2.82
C TRP A 224 4.96 5.10 3.10
N THR A 225 6.16 5.53 2.72
CA THR A 225 7.40 4.76 2.93
C THR A 225 7.70 4.55 4.43
N ASP A 226 7.34 5.54 5.27
CA ASP A 226 7.50 5.48 6.74
C ASP A 226 6.58 4.46 7.41
N ARG A 227 5.50 4.04 6.75
CA ARG A 227 4.60 3.00 7.27
C ARG A 227 5.12 1.59 7.02
N ILE A 228 6.11 1.43 6.13
CA ILE A 228 6.67 0.12 5.80
C ILE A 228 7.72 -0.22 6.86
N PRO A 229 7.56 -1.35 7.57
CA PRO A 229 8.54 -1.81 8.56
C PRO A 229 9.95 -1.94 7.96
N PRO A 230 11.03 -1.56 8.66
CA PRO A 230 12.41 -1.58 8.15
C PRO A 230 12.84 -2.91 7.49
N ASN A 231 12.40 -4.04 8.05
CA ASN A 231 12.65 -5.38 7.53
C ASN A 231 12.01 -5.66 6.16
N GLU A 232 10.98 -4.90 5.78
CA GLU A 232 10.28 -5.05 4.49
C GLU A 232 10.84 -4.13 3.38
N HIS A 233 11.78 -3.22 3.69
CA HIS A 233 12.37 -2.33 2.68
C HIS A 233 13.16 -3.12 1.63
N ALA A 234 13.76 -4.25 2.02
CA ALA A 234 14.43 -5.17 1.10
C ALA A 234 13.45 -5.82 0.10
N THR A 235 12.23 -6.12 0.54
CA THR A 235 11.16 -6.68 -0.30
C THR A 235 10.70 -5.64 -1.32
N LEU A 236 10.53 -4.39 -0.89
CA LEU A 236 10.21 -3.28 -1.79
C LEU A 236 11.34 -3.05 -2.81
N ALA A 237 12.60 -3.21 -2.41
CA ALA A 237 13.74 -3.04 -3.31
C ALA A 237 13.82 -4.08 -4.44
N LYS A 238 13.23 -5.26 -4.25
CA LYS A 238 13.13 -6.30 -5.30
C LYS A 238 12.08 -5.95 -6.37
N ASN A 239 11.14 -5.06 -6.07
CA ASN A 239 10.08 -4.68 -6.97
C ASN A 239 10.61 -3.79 -8.12
N GLN A 240 10.38 -4.22 -9.36
CA GLN A 240 10.82 -3.51 -10.56
C GLN A 240 9.76 -2.53 -11.11
N ASN A 241 8.55 -2.57 -10.58
CA ASN A 241 7.38 -1.83 -11.07
C ASN A 241 7.09 -0.60 -10.20
N LEU A 242 8.14 0.11 -9.79
CA LEU A 242 8.06 1.31 -8.96
C LEU A 242 8.19 2.55 -9.83
N SER A 243 7.21 3.44 -9.77
CA SER A 243 7.23 4.69 -10.55
C SER A 243 6.76 5.89 -9.76
N ILE A 244 7.42 7.02 -9.99
CA ILE A 244 7.06 8.33 -9.45
C ILE A 244 6.72 9.21 -10.65
N VAL A 245 5.44 9.57 -10.75
CA VAL A 245 4.94 10.53 -11.74
C VAL A 245 5.02 11.92 -11.12
N ILE A 246 5.87 12.77 -11.67
CA ILE A 246 6.05 14.15 -11.23
C ILE A 246 5.26 15.06 -12.15
N ASN A 247 4.28 15.77 -11.59
CA ASN A 247 3.49 16.77 -12.28
C ASN A 247 3.88 18.16 -11.76
N SER A 248 4.00 19.16 -12.65
CA SER A 248 4.24 20.55 -12.26
C SER A 248 3.01 21.38 -12.63
N THR A 249 2.34 21.96 -11.64
CA THR A 249 1.09 22.70 -11.84
C THR A 249 1.26 24.21 -11.75
N GLU A 250 2.23 24.69 -10.97
CA GLU A 250 2.39 26.13 -10.69
C GLU A 250 3.56 26.80 -11.43
N LYS A 251 3.45 28.13 -11.60
CA LYS A 251 4.50 29.02 -12.16
C LYS A 251 5.73 29.17 -11.25
N SER A 252 5.61 28.89 -9.97
CA SER A 252 6.73 28.80 -9.02
C SER A 252 6.17 28.33 -7.68
N PRO A 253 6.23 27.03 -7.37
CA PRO A 253 5.83 26.58 -6.05
C PRO A 253 6.67 27.33 -5.02
N LYS A 254 6.02 27.84 -3.96
CA LYS A 254 6.73 28.56 -2.90
C LYS A 254 7.77 27.61 -2.31
N GLU A 255 9.04 28.03 -2.31
CA GLU A 255 10.18 27.21 -1.86
C GLU A 255 9.99 26.63 -0.44
N SER A 256 9.22 27.33 0.39
CA SER A 256 8.82 26.89 1.73
C SER A 256 7.99 25.60 1.74
N GLN A 257 7.25 25.27 0.68
CA GLN A 257 6.30 24.17 0.66
C GLN A 257 6.90 22.82 0.24
N PHE A 258 7.80 22.79 -0.74
CA PHE A 258 8.36 21.51 -1.25
C PHE A 258 9.84 21.30 -0.85
N GLY A 259 10.56 22.36 -0.48
CA GLY A 259 11.97 22.29 -0.12
C GLY A 259 12.30 21.27 0.99
N PRO A 260 11.51 21.14 2.07
CA PRO A 260 11.77 20.14 3.12
C PRO A 260 11.53 18.70 2.67
N SER A 261 10.43 18.43 1.95
CA SER A 261 10.08 17.07 1.53
C SER A 261 11.01 16.56 0.44
N LEU A 262 11.38 17.40 -0.54
CA LEU A 262 12.41 17.09 -1.53
C LEU A 262 13.76 16.79 -0.87
N ARG A 263 14.22 17.63 0.06
CA ARG A 263 15.48 17.39 0.78
C ARG A 263 15.47 16.06 1.54
N LYS A 264 14.37 15.76 2.24
CA LYS A 264 14.21 14.48 2.96
C LYS A 264 14.20 13.29 2.00
N TRP A 265 13.54 13.42 0.86
CA TRP A 265 13.55 12.40 -0.19
C TRP A 265 14.97 12.14 -0.73
N LEU A 266 15.68 13.20 -1.15
CA LEU A 266 17.05 13.09 -1.65
C LEU A 266 18.00 12.50 -0.61
N HIS A 267 17.88 12.90 0.66
CA HIS A 267 18.69 12.35 1.75
C HIS A 267 18.47 10.83 1.89
N ARG A 268 17.21 10.37 1.86
CA ARG A 268 16.89 8.93 1.92
C ARG A 268 17.42 8.15 0.73
N ARG A 269 17.47 8.76 -0.45
CA ARG A 269 17.98 8.13 -1.68
C ARG A 269 19.50 8.10 -1.75
N ALA A 270 20.15 9.08 -1.13
CA ALA A 270 21.61 9.18 -1.05
C ALA A 270 22.23 8.27 0.01
N ASP A 271 21.44 7.72 0.93
CA ASP A 271 21.91 6.84 2.00
C ASP A 271 22.41 5.48 1.45
N PRO A 272 23.71 5.16 1.58
CA PRO A 272 24.28 3.91 1.07
C PRO A 272 23.93 2.68 1.93
N HIS A 273 23.57 2.87 3.20
CA HIS A 273 23.29 1.76 4.12
C HIS A 273 21.84 1.29 4.08
N ARG A 274 20.99 2.05 3.41
CA ARG A 274 19.56 1.76 3.27
C ARG A 274 19.28 1.04 1.96
N ALA A 275 18.47 -0.01 1.99
CA ALA A 275 17.97 -0.64 0.76
C ALA A 275 17.25 0.41 -0.10
N GLN A 276 17.72 0.62 -1.32
CA GLN A 276 17.20 1.62 -2.25
C GLN A 276 16.24 0.95 -3.25
N PRO A 277 14.93 1.24 -3.20
CA PRO A 277 14.03 0.74 -4.23
C PRO A 277 14.30 1.41 -5.58
N ASN A 278 14.11 0.66 -6.68
CA ASN A 278 14.39 1.14 -8.03
C ASN A 278 13.25 2.03 -8.58
N TRP A 279 13.00 3.15 -7.91
CA TRP A 279 11.99 4.12 -8.35
C TRP A 279 12.35 4.73 -9.71
N ARG A 280 11.44 4.60 -10.67
CA ARG A 280 11.56 5.23 -12.00
C ARG A 280 10.81 6.55 -12.01
N TYR A 281 11.49 7.63 -12.38
CA TYR A 281 10.87 8.93 -12.55
C TYR A 281 10.22 9.04 -13.91
N GLN A 282 8.99 9.57 -13.94
CA GLN A 282 8.21 9.80 -15.16
C GLN A 282 7.42 11.09 -14.99
N GLY A 283 6.97 11.67 -16.10
CA GLY A 283 6.11 12.85 -16.07
C GLY A 283 6.42 13.81 -17.22
N PRO A 284 5.54 14.80 -17.43
CA PRO A 284 5.81 15.87 -18.38
C PRO A 284 7.03 16.69 -17.93
N PRO A 285 7.72 17.35 -18.87
CA PRO A 285 8.79 18.27 -18.52
C PRO A 285 8.26 19.39 -17.63
N PRO A 286 8.96 19.71 -16.52
CA PRO A 286 8.53 20.76 -15.60
C PRO A 286 8.54 22.11 -16.29
N GLN A 287 7.76 23.06 -15.76
CA GLN A 287 7.73 24.43 -16.28
C GLN A 287 9.13 25.06 -16.26
N LYS A 288 9.43 25.95 -17.23
CA LYS A 288 10.78 26.54 -17.42
C LYS A 288 11.36 27.15 -16.15
N GLY A 289 10.55 27.84 -15.35
CA GLY A 289 10.99 28.44 -14.07
C GLY A 289 11.40 27.39 -13.05
N VAL A 290 10.57 26.36 -12.86
CA VAL A 290 10.85 25.22 -11.97
C VAL A 290 12.06 24.42 -12.46
N ALA A 291 12.16 24.16 -13.76
CA ALA A 291 13.30 23.49 -14.36
C ALA A 291 14.61 24.26 -14.12
N SER A 292 14.60 25.58 -14.31
CA SER A 292 15.75 26.46 -14.05
C SER A 292 16.14 26.47 -12.57
N ASP A 293 15.16 26.53 -11.68
CA ASP A 293 15.38 26.44 -10.23
C ASP A 293 16.02 25.11 -9.84
N MET A 294 15.48 23.99 -10.34
CA MET A 294 16.01 22.66 -10.06
C MET A 294 17.41 22.45 -10.62
N LYS A 295 17.72 22.97 -11.82
CA LYS A 295 19.09 22.98 -12.37
C LYS A 295 20.04 23.76 -11.47
N ARG A 296 19.64 24.96 -11.02
CA ARG A 296 20.43 25.80 -10.12
C ARG A 296 20.71 25.07 -8.80
N ARG A 297 19.71 24.40 -8.23
CA ARG A 297 19.87 23.57 -7.02
C ARG A 297 20.82 22.40 -7.26
N ALA A 298 20.66 21.66 -8.36
CA ALA A 298 21.53 20.55 -8.70
C ALA A 298 23.00 21.00 -8.83
N LYS A 299 23.25 22.17 -9.43
CA LYS A 299 24.59 22.75 -9.57
C LYS A 299 25.20 23.18 -8.23
N ARG A 300 24.39 23.74 -7.33
CA ARG A 300 24.84 24.25 -6.01
C ARG A 300 24.93 23.16 -4.93
N MET A 301 24.45 21.96 -5.20
CA MET A 301 24.44 20.87 -4.23
C MET A 301 25.81 20.20 -4.13
N THR A 302 26.42 20.30 -2.95
CA THR A 302 27.75 19.75 -2.65
C THR A 302 27.74 18.24 -2.43
N GLU A 303 26.65 17.70 -1.87
CA GLU A 303 26.51 16.27 -1.60
C GLU A 303 26.29 15.47 -2.89
N GLU A 304 27.26 14.64 -3.24
CA GLU A 304 27.27 13.90 -4.50
C GLU A 304 26.07 12.95 -4.66
N GLY A 305 25.71 12.20 -3.61
CA GLY A 305 24.59 11.26 -3.65
C GLY A 305 23.25 11.96 -3.91
N LYS A 306 22.98 13.07 -3.21
CA LYS A 306 21.76 13.88 -3.42
C LYS A 306 21.75 14.52 -4.81
N ARG A 307 22.90 15.01 -5.28
CA ARG A 307 23.06 15.57 -6.62
C ARG A 307 22.79 14.55 -7.70
N LYS A 308 23.38 13.35 -7.61
CA LYS A 308 23.17 12.27 -8.58
C LYS A 308 21.69 11.89 -8.70
N GLU A 309 20.98 11.78 -7.57
CA GLU A 309 19.55 11.45 -7.58
C GLU A 309 18.71 12.58 -8.20
N LEU A 310 18.97 13.84 -7.84
CA LEU A 310 18.25 14.98 -8.42
C LEU A 310 18.49 15.10 -9.93
N VAL A 311 19.73 14.90 -10.38
CA VAL A 311 20.09 14.88 -11.81
C VAL A 311 19.36 13.76 -12.55
N THR A 312 19.29 12.56 -11.95
CA THR A 312 18.58 11.41 -12.52
C THR A 312 17.09 11.71 -12.70
N MET A 313 16.47 12.31 -11.68
CA MET A 313 15.08 12.76 -11.72
C MET A 313 14.86 13.78 -12.83
N LEU A 314 15.68 14.83 -12.91
CA LEU A 314 15.54 15.89 -13.91
C LEU A 314 15.76 15.37 -15.34
N THR A 315 16.74 14.49 -15.53
CA THR A 315 17.02 13.87 -16.84
C THR A 315 15.83 13.03 -17.31
N SER A 316 15.20 12.28 -16.39
CA SER A 316 14.00 11.48 -16.69
C SER A 316 12.78 12.32 -17.07
N LEU A 317 12.74 13.58 -16.60
CA LEU A 317 11.72 14.56 -16.98
C LEU A 317 12.10 15.38 -18.22
N GLY A 318 13.18 15.04 -18.93
CA GLY A 318 13.61 15.75 -20.14
C GLY A 318 14.34 17.07 -19.90
N VAL A 319 14.80 17.34 -18.69
CA VAL A 319 15.55 18.56 -18.36
C VAL A 319 17.05 18.34 -18.61
N GLN A 320 17.56 18.90 -19.70
CA GLN A 320 18.99 18.81 -20.03
C GLN A 320 19.85 19.63 -19.07
N LEU A 321 20.74 18.97 -18.33
CA LEU A 321 21.79 19.60 -17.54
C LEU A 321 23.03 19.71 -18.44
N SER A 322 23.44 20.92 -18.78
CA SER A 322 24.72 21.15 -19.46
C SER A 322 25.84 20.62 -18.56
N ARG A 323 26.64 19.68 -19.08
CA ARG A 323 27.82 19.14 -18.40
C ARG A 323 28.82 20.25 -18.08
#